data_AF-A0A5P8MUP1-F1
#
_entry.id   AF-A0A5P8MUP1-F1
#
_cell.length_a   1.000
_cell.length_b   1.000
_cell.length_c   1.000
_cell.angle_alpha   90.00
_cell.angle_beta   90.00
_cell.angle_gamma   90.00
#
_symmetry.space_group_name_H-M   'P 1'
#
loop_
_entity.id
_entity.type
_entity.pdbx_description
1 polymer ?
#
loop_
_entity_poly.entity_id
_entity_poly.type
_entity_poly.pdbx_seq_one_letter_code
_entity_poly.pdbx_strand_id
1 'polypeptide(L)' 'MLQTASVTVSTPSSAKVRESEAGRVAYARREPASVAQMMSQHLDLARPGSDAEALRLLRIAFPGASLTARVEAMARRPR' A
#
# COMPACT_ATOMS: atom_id res chain seq x y z
N MET A 1 -0.74 -41.39 19.31
CA MET A 1 0.18 -40.78 18.33
C MET A 1 -0.63 -39.82 17.48
N LEU A 2 -0.41 -38.51 17.59
CA LEU A 2 -1.20 -37.46 16.94
C LEU A 2 -0.57 -37.13 15.57
N GLN A 3 -1.29 -37.39 14.48
CA GLN A 3 -0.88 -37.01 13.12
C GLN A 3 -1.46 -35.64 12.77
N THR A 4 -0.60 -34.63 12.62
CA THR A 4 -0.96 -33.30 12.13
C THR A 4 -0.65 -33.21 10.63
N ALA A 5 -1.68 -33.26 9.78
CA ALA A 5 -1.54 -33.03 8.35
C ALA A 5 -1.53 -31.53 8.06
N SER A 6 -0.42 -31.03 7.51
CA SER A 6 -0.26 -29.63 7.08
C SER A 6 -0.92 -29.43 5.71
N VAL A 7 -1.85 -28.47 5.62
CA VAL A 7 -2.49 -28.06 4.37
C VAL A 7 -1.55 -27.14 3.60
N THR A 8 -1.05 -27.60 2.46
CA THR A 8 -0.27 -26.81 1.50
C THR A 8 -1.23 -26.16 0.50
N VAL A 9 -1.41 -24.85 0.56
CA VAL A 9 -2.14 -24.08 -0.45
C VAL A 9 -1.18 -23.70 -1.57
N SER A 10 -1.28 -24.38 -2.71
CA SER A 10 -0.65 -23.99 -3.97
C SER A 10 -1.53 -22.95 -4.66
N THR A 11 -1.12 -21.68 -4.68
CA THR A 11 -1.71 -20.69 -5.60
C THR A 11 -0.88 -20.66 -6.89
N PRO A 12 -1.51 -20.79 -8.08
CA PRO A 12 -0.79 -20.82 -9.34
C PRO A 12 -0.27 -19.45 -9.75
N SER A 13 1.01 -19.42 -10.10
CA SER A 13 1.57 -18.78 -11.30
C SER A 13 0.77 -17.63 -11.91
N SER A 14 1.22 -16.40 -11.64
CA SER A 14 1.19 -15.33 -12.64
C SER A 14 2.62 -14.89 -12.91
N ALA A 15 3.28 -15.68 -13.74
CA ALA A 15 4.55 -15.32 -14.35
C ALA A 15 4.32 -14.16 -15.33
N LYS A 16 4.78 -12.97 -14.94
CA LYS A 16 5.39 -11.97 -15.83
C LYS A 16 5.93 -10.85 -14.95
N VAL A 17 7.25 -10.81 -14.75
CA VAL A 17 8.14 -9.70 -15.14
C VAL A 17 9.58 -10.22 -15.05
N ARG A 18 10.03 -10.74 -16.20
CA ARG A 18 11.36 -10.57 -16.80
C ARG A 18 12.49 -10.18 -15.84
N GLU A 19 13.39 -11.13 -15.64
CA GLU A 19 14.76 -10.91 -15.18
C GLU A 19 15.40 -9.74 -15.93
N SER A 20 15.95 -8.81 -15.16
CA SER A 20 17.05 -7.93 -15.59
C SER A 20 17.93 -7.74 -14.37
N GLU A 21 18.83 -8.71 -14.22
CA GLU A 21 20.06 -8.56 -13.47
C GLU A 21 20.86 -7.39 -14.07
N ALA A 22 20.99 -6.30 -13.33
CA ALA A 22 22.03 -5.31 -13.54
C ALA A 22 22.20 -4.51 -12.26
N GLY A 23 23.37 -4.66 -11.64
CA GLY A 23 23.70 -4.08 -10.36
C GLY A 23 23.45 -2.57 -10.29
N ARG A 24 22.80 -2.18 -9.21
CA ARG A 24 23.08 -1.01 -8.38
C ARG A 24 21.98 -1.00 -7.33
N VAL A 25 22.38 -0.84 -6.08
CA VAL A 25 21.50 -0.40 -5.01
C VAL A 25 21.02 1.00 -5.37
N ALA A 26 20.07 1.09 -6.31
CA ALA A 26 19.38 2.30 -6.65
C ALA A 26 18.21 2.36 -5.68
N TYR A 27 18.38 3.16 -4.62
CA TYR A 27 17.34 3.70 -3.77
C TYR A 27 15.99 3.52 -4.43
N ALA A 28 15.24 2.50 -4.01
CA ALA A 28 13.86 2.34 -4.41
C ALA A 28 13.17 3.61 -3.91
N ARG A 29 13.14 4.62 -4.77
CA ARG A 29 12.24 5.74 -4.73
C ARG A 29 10.92 5.05 -4.51
N ARG A 30 10.44 5.01 -3.26
CA ARG A 30 9.09 4.55 -2.95
C ARG A 30 8.24 5.45 -3.83
N GLU A 31 7.86 4.92 -4.99
CA GLU A 31 7.13 5.66 -5.99
C GLU A 31 5.97 6.33 -5.26
N PRO A 32 5.71 7.63 -5.47
CA PRO A 32 4.63 8.32 -4.77
C PRO A 32 3.28 7.60 -4.94
N ALA A 33 3.12 6.86 -6.04
CA ALA A 33 2.01 5.92 -6.28
C ALA A 33 1.83 4.87 -5.17
N SER A 34 2.91 4.44 -4.50
CA SER A 34 2.89 3.44 -3.43
C SER A 34 2.46 4.05 -2.09
N VAL A 35 2.88 5.28 -1.78
CA VAL A 35 2.46 5.98 -0.54
C VAL A 35 1.00 6.36 -0.60
N ALA A 36 0.53 6.90 -1.73
CA ALA A 36 -0.88 7.22 -1.92
C ALA A 36 -1.78 5.97 -1.81
N GLN A 37 -1.32 4.82 -2.29
CA GLN A 37 -2.04 3.56 -2.15
C GLN A 37 -2.10 3.07 -0.69
N MET A 38 -0.99 3.12 0.05
CA MET A 38 -0.98 2.80 1.49
C MET A 38 -1.89 3.74 2.29
N MET A 39 -1.90 5.03 1.95
CA MET A 39 -2.79 6.02 2.54
C MET A 39 -4.26 5.73 2.24
N SER A 40 -4.58 5.37 1.01
CA SER A 40 -5.94 5.00 0.60
C SER A 40 -6.45 3.79 1.38
N GLN A 41 -5.62 2.75 1.54
CA GLN A 41 -5.94 1.59 2.39
C GLN A 41 -6.11 1.99 3.87
N HIS A 42 -5.28 2.90 4.39
CA HIS A 42 -5.42 3.38 5.75
C HIS A 42 -6.76 4.11 5.97
N LEU A 43 -7.19 4.93 4.99
CA LEU A 43 -8.49 5.60 5.03
C LEU A 43 -9.67 4.64 4.95
N ASP A 44 -9.54 3.56 4.18
CA ASP A 44 -10.56 2.52 4.07
C ASP A 44 -10.84 1.85 5.43
N LEU A 45 -9.76 1.53 6.17
CA LEU A 45 -9.84 0.96 7.51
C LEU A 45 -10.35 1.97 8.55
N ALA A 46 -9.88 3.22 8.50
CA ALA A 46 -10.23 4.24 9.48
C ALA A 46 -11.65 4.80 9.30
N ARG A 47 -12.25 4.64 8.10
CA ARG A 47 -13.60 5.11 7.74
C ARG A 47 -13.90 6.54 8.23
N PRO A 48 -13.11 7.55 7.86
CA PRO A 48 -13.36 8.92 8.29
C PRO A 48 -14.72 9.41 7.83
N GLY A 49 -15.42 10.15 8.71
CA GLY A 49 -16.74 10.71 8.44
C GLY A 49 -16.70 11.99 7.59
N SER A 50 -15.52 12.58 7.38
CA SER A 50 -15.32 13.80 6.60
C SER A 50 -13.94 13.85 5.95
N ASP A 51 -13.79 14.59 4.85
CA ASP A 51 -12.51 14.80 4.17
C ASP A 51 -11.48 15.50 5.07
N ALA A 52 -11.92 16.43 5.93
CA ALA A 52 -11.04 17.11 6.88
C ALA A 52 -10.45 16.12 7.92
N GLU A 53 -11.25 15.15 8.34
CA GLU A 53 -10.84 14.09 9.24
C GLU A 53 -9.88 13.12 8.55
N ALA A 54 -10.18 12.74 7.29
CA ALA A 54 -9.31 11.91 6.47
C ALA A 54 -7.91 12.54 6.32
N LEU A 55 -7.84 13.84 6.00
CA LEU A 55 -6.57 14.56 5.91
C LEU A 55 -5.82 14.61 7.25
N ARG A 56 -6.55 14.82 8.36
CA ARG A 56 -5.95 14.82 9.69
C ARG A 56 -5.35 13.45 10.03
N LEU A 57 -6.07 12.37 9.76
CA LEU A 57 -5.58 11.00 9.98
C LEU A 57 -4.34 10.72 9.13
N LEU A 58 -4.37 11.08 7.84
CA LEU A 58 -3.19 10.93 6.98
C LEU A 58 -1.99 11.77 7.44
N ARG A 59 -2.22 12.95 8.02
CA ARG A 59 -1.13 13.79 8.55
C ARG A 59 -0.49 13.18 9.80
N ILE A 60 -1.28 12.54 10.65
CA ILE A 60 -0.80 11.87 11.87
C ILE A 60 -0.08 10.56 11.51
N ALA A 61 -0.69 9.72 10.66
CA ALA A 61 -0.15 8.41 10.30
C ALA A 61 1.06 8.51 9.34
N PHE A 62 1.10 9.54 8.49
CA PHE A 62 2.17 9.74 7.50
C PHE A 62 2.69 11.19 7.54
N PRO A 63 3.45 11.57 8.57
CA PRO A 63 3.91 12.95 8.73
C PRO A 63 4.87 13.39 7.61
N GLY A 64 5.72 12.49 7.11
CA GLY A 64 6.70 12.78 6.07
C GLY A 64 6.18 12.75 4.62
N ALA A 65 4.89 12.45 4.41
CA ALA A 65 4.33 12.42 3.06
C ALA A 65 4.05 13.83 2.52
N SER A 66 4.11 14.00 1.19
CA SER A 66 3.75 15.26 0.54
C SER A 66 2.23 15.49 0.54
N LEU A 67 1.79 16.75 0.40
CA LEU A 67 0.37 17.06 0.29
C LEU A 67 -0.25 16.39 -0.95
N THR A 68 0.46 16.40 -2.08
CA THR A 68 0.02 15.75 -3.33
C THR A 68 -0.31 14.27 -3.14
N ALA A 69 0.53 13.52 -2.40
CA ALA A 69 0.26 12.10 -2.14
C ALA A 69 -0.99 11.88 -1.29
N ARG A 70 -1.28 12.78 -0.33
CA ARG A 70 -2.51 12.72 0.49
C ARG A 70 -3.75 13.00 -0.33
N VAL A 71 -3.69 13.98 -1.22
CA VAL A 71 -4.81 14.31 -2.12
C VAL A 71 -5.05 13.18 -3.12
N GLU A 72 -4.01 12.60 -3.70
CA GLU A 72 -4.13 11.42 -4.56
C GLU A 72 -4.76 10.23 -3.83
N ALA A 73 -4.39 9.99 -2.57
CA ALA A 73 -4.98 8.94 -1.76
C ALA A 73 -6.49 9.15 -1.54
N MET A 74 -6.93 10.40 -1.33
CA MET A 74 -8.34 10.75 -1.22
C MET A 74 -9.07 10.59 -2.57
N ALA A 75 -8.45 11.01 -3.68
CA ALA A 75 -9.04 10.87 -5.02
C ALA A 75 -9.21 9.41 -5.46
N ARG A 76 -8.39 8.50 -4.92
CA ARG A 76 -8.47 7.04 -5.18
C ARG A 76 -9.53 6.33 -4.33
N ARG A 77 -10.10 6.99 -3.31
CA ARG A 77 -11.09 6.38 -2.43
C ARG A 77 -12.44 6.28 -3.18
N PRO A 78 -13.07 5.09 -3.25
CA PRO A 78 -14.45 4.98 -3.72
C PRO A 78 -15.35 5.73 -2.73
N ARG A 79 -16.22 6.61 -3.24
CA ARG A 79 -17.20 7.37 -2.47
C ARG A 79 -18.36 6.49 -2.02
#